data_AF-A0A2G4HMP7-F1
#
_entry.id   AF-A0A2G4HMP7-F1
#
_cell.length_a   1.000
_cell.length_b   1.000
_cell.length_c   1.000
_cell.angle_alpha   90.00
_cell.angle_beta   90.00
_cell.angle_gamma   90.00
#
_symmetry.space_group_name_H-M   'P 1'
#
loop_
_entity.id
_entity.type
_entity.pdbx_description
1 polymer ?
#
loop_
_entity_poly.entity_id
_entity_poly.type
_entity_poly.pdbx_seq_one_letter_code
_entity_poly.pdbx_strand_id
1 'polypeptide(L)'
;MPAHAQPPARQGNLFAQGDNAGSQIEAVLALDAPQLHQWQQRLSQFQQPQFHAAAGAAQPNTGIKTLPAPAAGTEAPAGGPGPASGQGSLFSAAGVATPGGPNREPLALAASLDPLALVAQPLQFWRWPGAPQQGAALYFVVDRPSHLASPLLLYVGETGQADRRWKGEHDCKDYLAAYGEALLQVGLDCQLSIRFWSDAPTPTRQRRALEQALIRLWQPPFNKETRGRWATPFTS
;
A
#
# COMPACT_ATOMS: atom_id res chain seq x y z
N MET A 1 -39.68 76.83 -36.34
CA MET A 1 -38.32 76.76 -35.76
C MET A 1 -38.41 75.97 -34.46
N PRO A 2 -37.45 75.10 -34.11
CA PRO A 2 -37.15 73.70 -34.49
C PRO A 2 -37.93 72.69 -33.57
N ALA A 3 -37.64 71.39 -33.42
CA ALA A 3 -37.24 70.25 -34.25
C ALA A 3 -37.17 69.02 -33.30
N HIS A 4 -37.25 67.82 -33.88
CA HIS A 4 -37.15 66.48 -33.28
C HIS A 4 -36.07 66.28 -32.21
N ALA A 5 -36.33 65.37 -31.26
CA ALA A 5 -35.41 64.26 -30.95
C ALA A 5 -36.10 63.18 -30.08
N GLN A 6 -36.10 61.96 -30.60
CA GLN A 6 -36.39 60.69 -29.90
C GLN A 6 -35.03 59.96 -29.74
N PRO A 7 -34.77 59.27 -28.62
CA PRO A 7 -33.70 58.27 -28.57
C PRO A 7 -34.20 56.84 -28.27
N PRO A 8 -33.36 55.80 -28.52
CA PRO A 8 -33.80 54.55 -29.12
C PRO A 8 -33.93 53.33 -28.20
N ALA A 9 -34.49 52.27 -28.78
CA ALA A 9 -34.67 50.92 -28.28
C ALA A 9 -33.39 50.28 -27.69
N ARG A 10 -33.55 49.60 -26.54
CA ARG A 10 -32.65 48.56 -26.03
C ARG A 10 -33.43 47.23 -26.14
N GLN A 11 -33.19 46.46 -27.19
CA GLN A 11 -32.18 45.39 -27.25
C GLN A 11 -32.58 44.14 -26.44
N GLY A 12 -33.24 43.22 -27.15
CA GLY A 12 -33.06 41.77 -27.11
C GLY A 12 -32.99 41.05 -25.77
N ASN A 13 -34.10 40.43 -25.36
CA ASN A 13 -34.07 39.15 -24.65
C ASN A 13 -33.53 38.08 -25.61
N LEU A 14 -32.22 37.86 -25.59
CA LEU A 14 -31.56 36.64 -26.05
C LEU A 14 -30.83 36.06 -24.83
N PHE A 15 -30.69 34.74 -24.76
CA PHE A 15 -30.15 33.95 -23.63
C PHE A 15 -31.17 33.51 -22.58
N ALA A 16 -32.25 32.88 -23.04
CA ALA A 16 -32.95 31.84 -22.28
C ALA A 16 -32.70 30.48 -22.93
N GLN A 17 -31.44 30.00 -22.96
CA GLN A 17 -31.13 28.59 -23.24
C GLN A 17 -29.63 28.37 -23.04
N GLY A 18 -29.25 27.47 -22.12
CA GLY A 18 -27.86 27.02 -22.05
C GLY A 18 -27.34 26.34 -20.78
N ASP A 19 -28.08 26.27 -19.66
CA ASP A 19 -27.56 25.66 -18.43
C ASP A 19 -27.67 24.13 -18.42
N ASN A 20 -27.05 23.46 -19.39
CA ASN A 20 -26.92 22.00 -19.39
C ASN A 20 -25.50 21.50 -19.74
N ALA A 21 -24.54 22.41 -19.90
CA ALA A 21 -23.14 22.06 -20.18
C ALA A 21 -22.27 21.96 -18.90
N GLY A 22 -22.63 22.68 -17.82
CA GLY A 22 -21.86 22.65 -16.57
C GLY A 22 -21.96 21.32 -15.82
N SER A 23 -23.13 20.69 -15.83
CA SER A 23 -23.37 19.40 -15.15
C SER A 23 -22.84 18.19 -15.93
N GLN A 24 -22.54 18.34 -17.22
CA GLN A 24 -22.03 17.26 -18.07
C GLN A 24 -20.50 17.13 -18.02
N ILE A 25 -19.78 18.19 -17.60
CA ILE A 25 -18.32 18.17 -17.50
C ILE A 25 -17.86 17.60 -16.15
N GLU A 26 -18.63 17.77 -15.07
CA GLU A 26 -18.34 17.09 -13.78
C GLU A 26 -18.68 15.59 -13.81
N ALA A 27 -19.63 15.17 -14.64
CA ALA A 27 -20.02 13.76 -14.80
C ALA A 27 -18.97 12.89 -15.51
N VAL A 28 -17.89 13.47 -16.02
CA VAL A 28 -16.85 12.75 -16.79
C VAL A 28 -15.79 12.06 -15.90
N LEU A 29 -15.79 12.28 -14.58
CA LEU A 29 -14.69 11.78 -13.72
C LEU A 29 -15.08 10.98 -12.48
N ALA A 30 -16.37 10.83 -12.15
CA ALA A 30 -16.79 9.88 -11.12
C ALA A 30 -17.06 8.53 -11.77
N LEU A 31 -16.23 7.52 -11.47
CA LEU A 31 -16.57 6.16 -11.89
C LEU A 31 -17.90 5.75 -11.27
N ASP A 32 -18.82 5.26 -12.10
CA ASP A 32 -20.05 4.68 -11.60
C ASP A 32 -19.81 3.31 -10.91
N ALA A 33 -20.80 2.82 -10.18
CA ALA A 33 -20.67 1.56 -9.44
C ALA A 33 -20.30 0.37 -10.36
N PRO A 34 -20.91 0.20 -11.55
CA PRO A 34 -20.50 -0.82 -12.51
C PRO A 34 -19.04 -0.73 -12.95
N GLN A 35 -18.54 0.48 -13.23
CA GLN A 35 -17.14 0.69 -13.63
C GLN A 35 -16.16 0.33 -12.51
N LEU A 36 -16.46 0.72 -11.26
CA LEU A 36 -15.63 0.35 -10.11
C LEU A 36 -15.61 -1.16 -9.87
N HIS A 37 -16.77 -1.82 -9.93
CA HIS A 37 -16.84 -3.27 -9.84
C HIS A 37 -16.04 -3.95 -10.95
N GLN A 38 -16.20 -3.51 -12.20
CA GLN A 38 -15.48 -4.10 -13.32
C GLN A 38 -13.97 -3.92 -13.18
N TRP A 39 -13.53 -2.75 -12.70
CA TRP A 39 -12.14 -2.47 -12.42
C TRP A 39 -11.59 -3.39 -11.33
N GLN A 40 -12.29 -3.52 -10.20
CA GLN A 40 -11.93 -4.42 -9.10
C GLN A 40 -11.90 -5.89 -9.54
N GLN A 41 -12.87 -6.34 -10.33
CA GLN A 41 -12.94 -7.70 -10.87
C GLN A 41 -11.76 -8.00 -11.80
N ARG A 42 -11.41 -7.08 -12.71
CA ARG A 42 -10.25 -7.25 -13.60
C ARG A 42 -8.95 -7.37 -12.82
N LEU A 43 -8.78 -6.54 -11.79
CA LEU A 43 -7.61 -6.61 -10.92
C LEU A 43 -7.57 -7.93 -10.16
N SER A 44 -8.69 -8.33 -9.57
CA SER A 44 -8.87 -9.60 -8.86
C SER A 44 -8.51 -10.80 -9.74
N GLN A 45 -9.05 -10.88 -10.95
CA GLN A 45 -8.80 -11.98 -11.89
C GLN A 45 -7.31 -12.13 -12.23
N PHE A 46 -6.57 -11.02 -12.28
CA PHE A 46 -5.13 -11.05 -12.52
C PHE A 46 -4.32 -11.44 -11.28
N GLN A 47 -4.70 -10.96 -10.10
CA GLN A 47 -3.94 -11.18 -8.86
C GLN A 47 -4.25 -12.53 -8.19
N GLN A 48 -5.46 -13.06 -8.36
CA GLN A 48 -5.89 -14.32 -7.77
C GLN A 48 -4.92 -15.50 -8.01
N PRO A 49 -4.49 -15.82 -9.26
CA PRO A 49 -3.54 -16.91 -9.47
C PRO A 49 -2.19 -16.67 -8.78
N GLN A 50 -1.78 -15.41 -8.59
CA GLN A 50 -0.53 -15.07 -7.93
C GLN A 50 -0.62 -15.24 -6.41
N PHE A 51 -1.76 -14.87 -5.80
CA PHE A 51 -2.03 -15.19 -4.39
C PHE A 51 -2.04 -16.69 -4.15
N HIS A 52 -2.66 -17.47 -5.04
CA HIS A 52 -2.62 -18.94 -4.93
C HIS A 52 -1.21 -19.50 -5.05
N ALA A 53 -0.42 -19.01 -6.02
CA ALA A 53 0.96 -19.46 -6.21
C ALA A 53 1.85 -19.11 -4.99
N ALA A 54 1.73 -17.90 -4.46
CA ALA A 54 2.54 -17.44 -3.35
C ALA A 54 2.15 -18.13 -2.03
N ALA A 55 0.87 -18.43 -1.80
CA ALA A 55 0.42 -19.20 -0.64
C ALA A 55 0.94 -20.67 -0.62
N GLY A 56 1.21 -21.23 -1.79
CA GLY A 56 1.85 -22.55 -1.93
C GLY A 56 3.37 -22.54 -1.76
N ALA A 57 4.00 -21.35 -1.75
CA ALA A 57 5.43 -21.20 -1.56
C ALA A 57 5.81 -21.10 -0.08
N ALA A 58 6.96 -21.65 0.31
CA ALA A 58 7.48 -21.48 1.65
C ALA A 58 7.85 -20.00 1.88
N GLN A 59 7.13 -19.35 2.80
CA GLN A 59 7.35 -17.95 3.15
C GLN A 59 8.81 -17.74 3.60
N PRO A 60 9.51 -16.71 3.07
CA PRO A 60 10.79 -16.32 3.64
C PRO A 60 10.58 -15.95 5.10
N ASN A 61 11.42 -16.52 5.97
CA ASN A 61 11.32 -16.46 7.43
C ASN A 61 10.87 -15.07 7.89
N THR A 62 9.66 -14.97 8.43
CA THR A 62 9.07 -13.72 8.92
C THR A 62 9.52 -13.54 10.36
N GLY A 63 10.61 -12.81 10.58
CA GLY A 63 11.20 -12.53 11.88
C GLY A 63 10.35 -11.63 12.79
N ILE A 64 9.02 -11.81 12.81
CA ILE A 64 8.16 -11.15 13.79
C ILE A 64 8.41 -11.85 15.13
N LYS A 65 9.29 -11.25 15.95
CA LYS A 65 9.17 -11.33 17.40
C LYS A 65 7.72 -10.94 17.72
N THR A 66 6.92 -11.93 18.07
CA THR A 66 5.61 -11.74 18.67
C THR A 66 5.76 -10.66 19.74
N LEU A 67 5.07 -9.53 19.60
CA LEU A 67 4.95 -8.58 20.70
C LEU A 67 4.32 -9.36 21.86
N PRO A 68 4.99 -9.50 23.02
CA PRO A 68 4.34 -10.09 24.16
C PRO A 68 3.16 -9.20 24.55
N ALA A 69 2.01 -9.83 24.77
CA ALA A 69 0.88 -9.19 25.45
C ALA A 69 1.37 -8.51 26.74
N PRO A 70 0.78 -7.38 27.19
CA PRO A 70 1.19 -6.73 28.41
C PRO A 70 0.99 -7.70 29.58
N ALA A 71 2.10 -8.24 30.09
CA ALA A 71 2.09 -9.04 31.30
C ALA A 71 1.72 -8.11 32.46
N ALA A 72 0.55 -8.37 33.06
CA ALA A 72 0.21 -7.88 34.38
C ALA A 72 1.32 -8.33 35.36
N GLY A 73 1.81 -7.37 36.13
CA GLY A 73 3.07 -7.50 36.86
C GLY A 73 3.02 -8.49 38.01
N THR A 74 4.21 -8.93 38.43
CA THR A 74 4.58 -9.16 39.83
C THR A 74 6.11 -9.11 39.93
N GLU A 75 6.57 -8.77 41.12
CA GLU A 75 7.84 -8.18 41.52
C GLU A 75 9.14 -8.99 41.32
N ALA A 76 10.25 -8.25 41.42
CA ALA A 76 11.62 -8.73 41.64
C ALA A 76 11.79 -9.40 43.02
N PRO A 77 12.94 -10.03 43.34
CA PRO A 77 14.07 -9.23 43.84
C PRO A 77 15.48 -9.70 43.42
N ALA A 78 16.43 -8.91 43.90
CA ALA A 78 17.85 -8.78 43.57
C ALA A 78 18.79 -9.94 43.97
N GLY A 79 19.99 -9.95 43.36
CA GLY A 79 21.17 -10.64 43.90
C GLY A 79 22.43 -10.63 43.00
N GLY A 80 23.32 -9.63 43.22
CA GLY A 80 24.80 -9.78 43.33
C GLY A 80 25.69 -10.15 42.11
N PRO A 81 26.80 -9.40 41.85
CA PRO A 81 27.73 -9.65 40.73
C PRO A 81 29.04 -10.38 41.12
N GLY A 82 29.71 -11.00 40.14
CA GLY A 82 31.10 -11.50 40.23
C GLY A 82 31.68 -12.00 38.89
N PRO A 83 33.00 -11.96 38.64
CA PRO A 83 33.57 -11.65 37.31
C PRO A 83 34.37 -12.77 36.61
N ALA A 84 34.60 -12.52 35.30
CA ALA A 84 35.76 -12.85 34.45
C ALA A 84 36.27 -14.30 34.30
N SER A 85 36.32 -14.78 33.03
CA SER A 85 37.56 -15.20 32.32
C SER A 85 37.22 -16.00 31.05
N GLY A 86 38.03 -15.87 29.99
CA GLY A 86 38.10 -16.87 28.92
C GLY A 86 38.23 -16.34 27.49
N GLN A 87 39.46 -16.01 27.09
CA GLN A 87 39.91 -15.69 25.73
C GLN A 87 40.28 -17.00 24.99
N GLY A 88 40.03 -17.11 23.68
CA GLY A 88 40.84 -17.96 22.78
C GLY A 88 40.14 -18.87 21.76
N SER A 89 40.60 -18.72 20.50
CA SER A 89 40.55 -19.65 19.34
C SER A 89 39.24 -19.83 18.58
N LEU A 90 39.12 -19.32 17.34
CA LEU A 90 39.76 -19.82 16.10
C LEU A 90 39.42 -21.28 15.78
N PHE A 91 38.23 -21.48 15.23
CA PHE A 91 37.96 -22.56 14.29
C PHE A 91 37.12 -22.03 13.12
N SER A 92 37.77 -21.88 11.97
CA SER A 92 37.11 -22.01 10.67
C SER A 92 36.97 -23.50 10.36
N ALA A 93 35.74 -23.97 10.15
CA ALA A 93 35.37 -24.88 9.06
C ALA A 93 33.92 -25.34 9.23
N ALA A 94 33.29 -25.65 8.10
CA ALA A 94 31.91 -26.09 7.90
C ALA A 94 30.87 -24.95 7.92
N GLY A 95 30.67 -24.38 6.74
CA GLY A 95 29.49 -23.57 6.41
C GLY A 95 28.22 -24.40 6.62
N VAL A 96 27.65 -24.28 7.81
CA VAL A 96 26.22 -24.52 8.02
C VAL A 96 25.51 -23.40 7.29
N ALA A 97 24.76 -23.76 6.25
CA ALA A 97 23.95 -22.84 5.49
C ALA A 97 22.94 -22.15 6.41
N THR A 98 23.23 -20.91 6.78
CA THR A 98 22.27 -19.99 7.37
C THR A 98 21.13 -19.77 6.35
N PRO A 99 19.85 -19.91 6.73
CA PRO A 99 18.74 -19.61 5.83
C PRO A 99 18.61 -18.09 5.70
N GLY A 100 19.44 -17.50 4.84
CA GLY A 100 19.52 -16.04 4.64
C GLY A 100 20.83 -15.63 3.96
N GLY A 101 21.11 -16.18 2.77
CA GLY A 101 22.27 -15.79 1.97
C GLY A 101 22.03 -14.47 1.21
N PRO A 102 23.07 -13.64 0.99
CA PRO A 102 22.95 -12.29 0.40
C PRO A 102 22.67 -12.23 -1.11
N ASN A 103 22.34 -13.35 -1.75
CA ASN A 103 22.25 -13.45 -3.21
C ASN A 103 21.10 -14.34 -3.70
N ARG A 104 19.91 -14.23 -3.09
CA ARG A 104 18.69 -14.72 -3.74
C ARG A 104 18.29 -13.74 -4.83
N GLU A 105 18.11 -14.23 -6.05
CA GLU A 105 17.58 -13.45 -7.17
C GLU A 105 16.28 -12.74 -6.74
N PRO A 106 16.14 -11.42 -6.95
CA PRO A 106 14.97 -10.66 -6.49
C PRO A 106 13.64 -11.24 -6.95
N LEU A 107 13.61 -11.83 -8.15
CA LEU A 107 12.41 -12.46 -8.70
C LEU A 107 12.01 -13.73 -7.94
N ALA A 108 12.98 -14.58 -7.60
CA ALA A 108 12.70 -15.80 -6.84
C ALA A 108 12.19 -15.48 -5.44
N LEU A 109 12.76 -14.45 -4.79
CA LEU A 109 12.30 -13.99 -3.49
C LEU A 109 10.91 -13.36 -3.56
N ALA A 110 10.65 -12.52 -4.57
CA ALA A 110 9.33 -11.94 -4.80
C ALA A 110 8.24 -13.01 -5.02
N ALA A 111 8.55 -14.08 -5.76
CA ALA A 111 7.61 -15.18 -6.00
C ALA A 111 7.31 -16.01 -4.74
N SER A 112 8.23 -16.02 -3.76
CA SER A 112 8.04 -16.75 -2.49
C SER A 112 7.35 -15.94 -1.39
N LEU A 113 7.23 -14.63 -1.57
CA LEU A 113 6.64 -13.74 -0.58
C LEU A 113 5.13 -13.65 -0.84
N ASP A 114 4.33 -14.28 0.02
CA ASP A 114 2.88 -14.09 0.02
C ASP A 114 2.50 -12.93 0.97
N PRO A 115 1.96 -11.82 0.45
CA PRO A 115 1.56 -10.69 1.29
C PRO A 115 0.48 -11.04 2.32
N LEU A 116 -0.37 -12.05 2.07
CA LEU A 116 -1.51 -12.38 2.93
C LEU A 116 -1.13 -13.13 4.20
N ALA A 117 0.02 -13.81 4.23
CA ALA A 117 0.54 -14.42 5.47
C ALA A 117 1.15 -13.39 6.44
N LEU A 118 1.46 -12.17 5.97
CA LEU A 118 1.98 -11.10 6.84
C LEU A 118 0.86 -10.55 7.74
N VAL A 119 1.21 -10.06 8.94
CA VAL A 119 0.22 -9.48 9.87
C VAL A 119 -0.41 -8.22 9.29
N ALA A 120 -1.75 -8.20 9.26
CA ALA A 120 -2.53 -7.03 8.88
C ALA A 120 -2.48 -5.96 9.97
N GLN A 121 -2.25 -4.71 9.58
CA GLN A 121 -2.29 -3.54 10.44
C GLN A 121 -3.25 -2.49 9.85
N PRO A 122 -3.87 -1.65 10.70
CA PRO A 122 -4.67 -0.53 10.21
C PRO A 122 -3.78 0.53 9.54
N LEU A 123 -4.30 1.27 8.56
CA LEU A 123 -3.53 2.32 7.86
C LEU A 123 -3.02 3.44 8.78
N GLN A 124 -3.64 3.60 9.95
CA GLN A 124 -3.25 4.58 10.99
C GLN A 124 -2.23 4.04 12.01
N PHE A 125 -1.59 2.89 11.76
CA PHE A 125 -0.59 2.28 12.66
C PHE A 125 0.51 3.25 13.12
N TRP A 126 0.88 4.22 12.27
CA TRP A 126 1.93 5.22 12.56
C TRP A 126 1.54 6.23 13.66
N ARG A 127 0.26 6.27 14.06
CA ARG A 127 -0.24 7.07 15.17
C ARG A 127 -0.08 6.38 16.53
N TRP A 128 0.31 5.11 16.56
CA TRP A 128 0.46 4.38 17.82
C TRP A 128 1.70 4.85 18.61
N PRO A 129 1.67 4.81 19.95
CA PRO A 129 2.77 5.30 20.80
C PRO A 129 4.11 4.59 20.55
N GLY A 130 4.06 3.31 20.17
CA GLY A 130 5.22 2.53 19.72
C GLY A 130 5.04 2.13 18.25
N ALA A 131 6.04 2.40 17.42
CA ALA A 131 6.03 1.94 16.04
C ALA A 131 6.19 0.41 16.02
N PRO A 132 5.20 -0.34 15.48
CA PRO A 132 5.27 -1.81 15.46
C PRO A 132 6.36 -2.34 14.51
N GLN A 133 6.89 -1.47 13.64
CA GLN A 133 7.88 -1.81 12.61
C GLN A 133 9.01 -0.80 12.63
N GLN A 134 10.25 -1.28 12.52
CA GLN A 134 11.47 -0.48 12.56
C GLN A 134 12.41 -0.90 11.43
N GLY A 135 13.22 0.04 10.95
CA GLY A 135 14.27 -0.24 9.97
C GLY A 135 13.75 -0.48 8.55
N ALA A 136 14.51 -1.27 7.79
CA ALA A 136 14.25 -1.57 6.39
C ALA A 136 13.08 -2.54 6.24
N ALA A 137 12.11 -2.19 5.40
CA ALA A 137 10.94 -3.02 5.19
C ALA A 137 10.41 -2.88 3.76
N LEU A 138 9.69 -3.90 3.32
CA LEU A 138 8.70 -3.80 2.27
C LEU A 138 7.32 -3.72 2.90
N TYR A 139 6.42 -2.93 2.30
CA TYR A 139 5.05 -2.83 2.74
C TYR A 139 4.06 -3.04 1.60
N PHE A 140 2.91 -3.59 1.96
CA PHE A 140 1.86 -4.01 1.04
C PHE A 140 0.55 -3.42 1.52
N VAL A 141 -0.13 -2.67 0.66
CA VAL A 141 -1.47 -2.14 0.95
C VAL A 141 -2.50 -3.00 0.24
N VAL A 142 -3.41 -3.57 1.03
CA VAL A 142 -4.39 -4.55 0.58
C VAL A 142 -5.79 -4.08 0.93
N ASP A 143 -6.71 -4.25 -0.01
CA ASP A 143 -8.15 -4.12 0.22
C ASP A 143 -8.84 -5.49 0.19
N ARG A 144 -9.97 -5.61 0.89
CA ARG A 144 -10.84 -6.79 0.88
C ARG A 144 -12.29 -6.40 0.58
N PRO A 145 -12.63 -6.13 -0.68
CA PRO A 145 -14.02 -5.86 -1.04
C PRO A 145 -14.89 -7.08 -0.74
N SER A 146 -16.03 -6.88 -0.07
CA SER A 146 -16.94 -7.96 0.34
C SER A 146 -17.51 -8.79 -0.81
N HIS A 147 -17.59 -8.21 -2.01
CA HIS A 147 -18.14 -8.85 -3.21
C HIS A 147 -17.11 -9.67 -4.00
N LEU A 148 -15.84 -9.70 -3.59
CA LEU A 148 -14.79 -10.47 -4.25
C LEU A 148 -14.35 -11.67 -3.39
N ALA A 149 -14.02 -12.77 -4.06
CA ALA A 149 -13.48 -13.96 -3.41
C ALA A 149 -12.01 -13.81 -2.98
N SER A 150 -11.26 -12.90 -3.62
CA SER A 150 -9.85 -12.66 -3.32
C SER A 150 -9.58 -11.18 -2.99
N PRO A 151 -8.61 -10.90 -2.10
CA PRO A 151 -8.19 -9.54 -1.80
C PRO A 151 -7.54 -8.87 -3.01
N LEU A 152 -7.41 -7.54 -2.95
CA LEU A 152 -6.72 -6.72 -3.94
C LEU A 152 -5.43 -6.16 -3.34
N LEU A 153 -4.28 -6.44 -3.95
CA LEU A 153 -3.03 -5.75 -3.62
C LEU A 153 -2.96 -4.45 -4.41
N LEU A 154 -3.14 -3.33 -3.70
CA LEU A 154 -3.27 -2.00 -4.29
C LEU A 154 -1.93 -1.30 -4.49
N TYR A 155 -0.99 -1.52 -3.56
CA TYR A 155 0.33 -0.86 -3.58
C TYR A 155 1.41 -1.71 -2.93
N VAL A 156 2.63 -1.64 -3.48
CA VAL A 156 3.86 -2.17 -2.91
C VAL A 156 4.88 -1.05 -2.80
N GLY A 157 5.57 -0.94 -1.66
CA GLY A 157 6.65 0.03 -1.51
C GLY A 157 7.78 -0.43 -0.61
N GLU A 158 8.94 0.20 -0.76
CA GLU A 158 10.10 0.07 0.14
C GLU A 158 10.26 1.25 1.09
N THR A 159 10.86 0.97 2.25
CA THR A 159 11.35 2.00 3.16
C THR A 159 12.59 1.52 3.90
N GLY A 160 13.51 2.44 4.19
CA GLY A 160 14.61 2.21 5.13
C GLY A 160 14.26 2.53 6.60
N GLN A 161 13.13 3.19 6.83
CA GLN A 161 12.68 3.66 8.15
C GLN A 161 11.16 3.48 8.29
N ALA A 162 10.72 2.23 8.56
CA ALA A 162 9.30 1.88 8.66
C ALA A 162 8.52 2.67 9.73
N ASP A 163 9.20 3.08 10.80
CA ASP A 163 8.67 3.87 11.93
C ASP A 163 8.38 5.35 11.59
N ARG A 164 9.04 5.87 10.54
CA ARG A 164 9.00 7.30 10.17
C ARG A 164 8.32 7.54 8.83
N ARG A 165 8.45 6.64 7.86
CA ARG A 165 8.02 6.86 6.47
C ARG A 165 6.55 7.26 6.34
N TRP A 166 5.68 6.73 7.20
CA TRP A 166 4.24 6.98 7.18
C TRP A 166 3.79 8.18 8.03
N LYS A 167 4.69 8.90 8.72
CA LYS A 167 4.32 10.08 9.53
C LYS A 167 4.18 11.36 8.70
N GLY A 168 4.81 11.44 7.52
CA GLY A 168 4.74 12.60 6.62
C GLY A 168 3.81 12.42 5.42
N GLU A 169 3.95 13.33 4.45
CA GLU A 169 3.32 13.25 3.13
C GLU A 169 3.79 12.01 2.36
N HIS A 170 2.86 11.38 1.64
CA HIS A 170 3.12 10.13 0.95
C HIS A 170 2.05 9.88 -0.12
N ASP A 171 2.42 9.90 -1.42
CA ASP A 171 1.49 9.75 -2.55
C ASP A 171 0.51 8.56 -2.38
N CYS A 172 0.98 7.45 -1.80
CA CYS A 172 0.12 6.29 -1.53
C CYS A 172 -1.10 6.63 -0.66
N LYS A 173 -0.99 7.55 0.30
CA LYS A 173 -2.12 7.99 1.13
C LYS A 173 -3.17 8.71 0.29
N ASP A 174 -2.74 9.54 -0.65
CA ASP A 174 -3.63 10.32 -1.50
C ASP A 174 -4.40 9.40 -2.46
N TYR A 175 -3.73 8.40 -3.05
CA TYR A 175 -4.40 7.37 -3.86
C TYR A 175 -5.41 6.54 -3.04
N LEU A 176 -5.08 6.21 -1.78
CA LEU A 176 -5.98 5.46 -0.91
C LEU A 176 -7.19 6.30 -0.47
N ALA A 177 -7.01 7.60 -0.25
CA ALA A 177 -8.10 8.53 0.03
C ALA A 177 -9.05 8.62 -1.17
N ALA A 178 -8.52 8.90 -2.36
CA ALA A 178 -9.32 8.98 -3.59
C ALA A 178 -10.04 7.66 -3.91
N TYR A 179 -9.39 6.51 -3.68
CA TYR A 179 -10.03 5.19 -3.80
C TYR A 179 -11.18 5.00 -2.81
N GLY A 180 -10.94 5.29 -1.53
CA GLY A 180 -11.97 5.17 -0.48
C GLY A 180 -13.16 6.09 -0.71
N GLU A 181 -12.92 7.32 -1.16
CA GLU A 181 -13.98 8.27 -1.53
C GLU A 181 -14.82 7.76 -2.70
N ALA A 182 -14.19 7.26 -3.75
CA ALA A 182 -14.89 6.71 -4.91
C ALA A 182 -15.76 5.50 -4.52
N LEU A 183 -15.25 4.58 -3.69
CA LEU A 183 -16.05 3.45 -3.18
C LEU A 183 -17.24 3.93 -2.34
N LEU A 184 -17.02 4.89 -1.46
CA LEU A 184 -18.07 5.44 -0.60
C LEU A 184 -19.19 6.09 -1.43
N GLN A 185 -18.85 6.84 -2.48
CA GLN A 185 -19.81 7.50 -3.36
C GLN A 185 -20.79 6.53 -4.03
N VAL A 186 -20.34 5.30 -4.29
CA VAL A 186 -21.16 4.26 -4.93
C VAL A 186 -21.69 3.20 -3.95
N GLY A 187 -21.49 3.40 -2.65
CA GLY A 187 -21.99 2.52 -1.59
C GLY A 187 -21.23 1.19 -1.46
N LEU A 188 -19.96 1.13 -1.89
CA LEU A 188 -19.10 -0.03 -1.73
C LEU A 188 -18.27 0.04 -0.45
N ASP A 189 -17.97 -1.14 0.10
CA ASP A 189 -17.14 -1.27 1.28
C ASP A 189 -15.65 -1.18 0.94
N CYS A 190 -14.88 -0.61 1.87
CA CYS A 190 -13.45 -0.41 1.76
C CYS A 190 -12.78 -0.97 3.03
N GLN A 191 -12.02 -2.06 2.88
CA GLN A 191 -11.42 -2.81 3.99
C GLN A 191 -9.89 -2.79 3.89
N LEU A 192 -9.34 -1.57 3.93
CA LEU A 192 -7.91 -1.33 3.77
C LEU A 192 -7.09 -1.84 4.95
N SER A 193 -6.02 -2.53 4.63
CA SER A 193 -4.97 -2.93 5.58
C SER A 193 -3.59 -2.71 4.98
N ILE A 194 -2.61 -2.50 5.84
CA ILE A 194 -1.19 -2.49 5.47
C ILE A 194 -0.47 -3.63 6.16
N ARG A 195 0.53 -4.18 5.48
CA ARG A 195 1.35 -5.29 5.96
C ARG A 195 2.81 -4.96 5.76
N PHE A 196 3.66 -5.43 6.66
CA PHE A 196 5.09 -5.19 6.61
C PHE A 196 5.86 -6.50 6.60
N TRP A 197 6.87 -6.57 5.73
CA TRP A 197 7.91 -7.58 5.77
C TRP A 197 9.23 -6.90 6.15
N SER A 198 9.68 -7.16 7.38
CA SER A 198 10.81 -6.46 8.01
C SER A 198 12.15 -7.17 7.81
N ASP A 199 12.15 -8.36 7.22
CA ASP A 199 13.37 -9.06 6.80
C ASP A 199 13.87 -8.59 5.41
N ALA A 200 13.33 -7.46 4.93
CA ALA A 200 13.75 -6.85 3.68
C ALA A 200 15.23 -6.46 3.70
N PRO A 201 15.93 -6.50 2.55
CA PRO A 201 17.34 -6.13 2.51
C PRO A 201 17.60 -4.73 3.07
N THR A 202 18.58 -4.59 3.96
CA THR A 202 19.03 -3.28 4.46
C THR A 202 19.61 -2.40 3.34
N PRO A 203 20.42 -2.94 2.39
CA PRO A 203 20.92 -2.13 1.28
C PRO A 203 19.80 -1.67 0.35
N THR A 204 19.62 -0.36 0.20
CA THR A 204 18.55 0.25 -0.60
C THR A 204 18.49 -0.29 -2.04
N ARG A 205 19.65 -0.53 -2.67
CA ARG A 205 19.69 -1.08 -4.04
C ARG A 205 19.04 -2.46 -4.14
N GLN A 206 19.33 -3.36 -3.19
CA GLN A 206 18.75 -4.70 -3.16
C GLN A 206 17.26 -4.66 -2.83
N ARG A 207 16.87 -3.83 -1.85
CA ARG A 207 15.47 -3.66 -1.48
C ARG A 207 14.62 -3.08 -2.62
N ARG A 208 15.12 -2.08 -3.33
CA ARG A 208 14.48 -1.53 -4.54
C ARG A 208 14.41 -2.54 -5.67
N ALA A 209 15.44 -3.37 -5.86
CA ALA A 209 15.38 -4.44 -6.87
C ALA A 209 14.26 -5.45 -6.55
N LEU A 210 14.06 -5.78 -5.28
CA LEU A 210 12.98 -6.64 -4.81
C LEU A 210 11.60 -5.99 -4.91
N GLU A 211 11.46 -4.72 -4.52
CA GLU A 211 10.25 -3.92 -4.73
C GLU A 211 9.85 -3.93 -6.21
N GLN A 212 10.80 -3.66 -7.12
CA GLN A 212 10.54 -3.67 -8.55
C GLN A 212 10.16 -5.07 -9.08
N ALA A 213 10.72 -6.14 -8.51
CA ALA A 213 10.30 -7.50 -8.84
C ALA A 213 8.87 -7.78 -8.39
N LEU A 214 8.49 -7.33 -7.18
CA LEU A 214 7.12 -7.45 -6.66
C LEU A 214 6.12 -6.62 -7.47
N ILE A 215 6.47 -5.39 -7.87
CA ILE A 215 5.61 -4.55 -8.72
C ILE A 215 5.38 -5.23 -10.08
N ARG A 216 6.42 -5.81 -10.70
CA ARG A 216 6.27 -6.55 -11.97
C ARG A 216 5.40 -7.79 -11.84
N LEU A 217 5.54 -8.53 -10.74
CA LEU A 217 4.76 -9.72 -10.45
C LEU A 217 3.29 -9.32 -10.24
N TRP A 218 3.01 -8.60 -9.14
CA TRP A 218 1.66 -8.33 -8.63
C TRP A 218 0.89 -7.26 -9.39
N GLN A 219 1.60 -6.39 -10.10
CA GLN A 219 1.10 -5.23 -10.83
C GLN A 219 0.08 -4.40 -10.05
N PRO A 220 0.44 -3.86 -8.86
CA PRO A 220 -0.50 -3.11 -8.05
C PRO A 220 -0.94 -1.82 -8.77
N PRO A 221 -2.22 -1.46 -8.77
CA PRO A 221 -2.74 -0.34 -9.55
C PRO A 221 -2.24 1.05 -9.13
N PHE A 222 -1.75 1.21 -7.89
CA PHE A 222 -1.34 2.53 -7.37
C PHE A 222 0.16 2.78 -7.53
N ASN A 223 0.95 1.76 -7.86
CA ASN A 223 2.33 1.93 -8.29
C ASN A 223 2.39 2.64 -9.64
N LYS A 224 3.28 3.63 -9.78
CA LYS A 224 3.36 4.50 -10.97
C LYS A 224 3.66 3.69 -12.24
N GLU A 225 4.45 2.64 -12.09
CA GLU A 225 4.89 1.72 -13.15
C GLU A 225 3.73 0.94 -13.79
N THR A 226 2.68 0.67 -13.02
CA THR A 226 1.58 -0.23 -13.41
C THR A 226 0.24 0.50 -13.51
N ARG A 227 0.17 1.77 -13.09
CA ARG A 227 -1.03 2.60 -13.17
C ARG A 227 -1.67 2.62 -14.56
N GLY A 228 -0.85 2.81 -15.59
CA GLY A 228 -1.34 2.90 -16.98
C GLY A 228 -2.02 1.62 -17.46
N ARG A 229 -1.58 0.45 -17.00
CA ARG A 229 -2.18 -0.85 -17.35
C ARG A 229 -3.62 -0.97 -16.85
N TRP A 230 -3.90 -0.43 -15.67
CA TRP A 230 -5.20 -0.55 -15.02
C TRP A 230 -6.15 0.59 -15.33
N ALA A 231 -5.69 1.60 -16.08
CA ALA A 231 -6.40 2.87 -16.24
C ALA A 231 -6.89 3.38 -14.88
N THR A 232 -6.03 3.29 -13.84
CA THR A 232 -6.39 3.61 -12.46
C THR A 232 -6.94 5.04 -12.40
N PRO A 233 -8.21 5.23 -12.01
CA PRO A 233 -8.91 6.52 -12.05
C PRO A 233 -8.52 7.44 -10.88
N PHE A 234 -7.85 6.90 -9.86
CA PHE A 234 -7.51 7.61 -8.64
C PHE A 234 -6.20 8.37 -8.86
N THR A 235 -6.30 9.68 -8.98
CA THR A 235 -5.15 10.58 -9.06
C THR A 235 -4.98 11.34 -7.75
N SER A 236 -3.73 11.65 -7.45
CA SER A 236 -3.32 12.58 -6.39
C SER A 236 -2.98 13.93 -7.02
#